data_AF-A0AAT9H6K2-F1
#
_entry.id   AF-A0AAT9H6K2-F1
#
_cell.length_a   1.000
_cell.length_b   1.000
_cell.length_c   1.000
_cell.angle_alpha   90.00
_cell.angle_beta   90.00
_cell.angle_gamma   90.00
#
_symmetry.space_group_name_H-M   'P 1'
#
loop_
_entity.id
_entity.type
_entity.pdbx_description
1 polymer ?
#
loop_
_entity_poly.entity_id
_entity_poly.type
_entity_poly.pdbx_seq_one_letter_code
_entity_poly.pdbx_strand_id
1 'polypeptide(L)'
;MTKKITIIVLLIFMPFAMLFVINKVSIMYYKIRYDTTYKNYQEGIVAKNYVVFPVSKVIPQDLVSENINFDTINYKFILPLKHQYYDEQKGEAIISNCTYVFDKSGVLVSKTESAEEKEQQKEFEHCIKLEENLLYDNKMADVLYFSKERYCYSWNPFRGYGSPTGTGRNMTWEGTAYIDLKMKTEILKLKIEEVFAQNFFSNTYGKWDYELNTSVYQLPVEFQKIADVAFFVRHKSYGPNELYVIKAR
;
A
#
# COMPACT_ATOMS: atom_id res chain seq x y z
N MET A 1 -12.28 58.25 6.26
CA MET A 1 -13.22 57.14 6.01
C MET A 1 -12.48 55.81 5.83
N THR A 2 -11.42 55.77 5.03
CA THR A 2 -10.55 54.61 4.77
C THR A 2 -10.02 53.88 6.02
N LYS A 3 -9.50 54.60 7.04
CA LYS A 3 -8.98 53.96 8.27
C LYS A 3 -10.01 53.13 9.05
N LYS A 4 -11.29 53.53 9.07
CA LYS A 4 -12.37 52.79 9.76
C LYS A 4 -12.74 51.51 8.99
N ILE A 5 -12.74 51.58 7.67
CA ILE A 5 -12.98 50.42 6.79
C ILE A 5 -11.85 49.39 6.95
N THR A 6 -10.58 49.83 7.00
CA THR A 6 -9.43 48.92 7.22
C THR A 6 -9.51 48.17 8.55
N ILE A 7 -9.92 48.84 9.63
CA ILE A 7 -10.07 48.20 10.96
C ILE A 7 -11.19 47.15 10.95
N ILE A 8 -12.32 47.44 10.30
CA ILE A 8 -13.44 46.50 10.18
C ILE A 8 -13.03 45.28 9.35
N VAL A 9 -12.31 45.48 8.24
CA VAL A 9 -11.78 44.38 7.42
C VAL A 9 -10.81 43.52 8.22
N LEU A 10 -9.89 44.11 8.99
CA LEU A 10 -8.97 43.37 9.87
C LEU A 10 -9.71 42.55 10.92
N LEU A 11 -10.71 43.11 11.59
CA LEU A 11 -11.51 42.40 12.60
C LEU A 11 -12.28 41.22 12.01
N ILE A 12 -12.74 41.32 10.76
CA ILE A 12 -13.42 40.22 10.07
C ILE A 12 -12.42 39.16 9.62
N PHE A 13 -11.28 39.54 9.03
CA PHE A 13 -10.31 38.60 8.47
C PHE A 13 -9.41 37.94 9.52
N MET A 14 -9.15 38.58 10.66
CA MET A 14 -8.25 38.08 11.69
C MET A 14 -8.70 36.72 12.28
N PRO A 15 -9.99 36.49 12.59
CA PRO A 15 -10.48 35.16 12.97
C PRO A 15 -10.23 34.09 11.90
N PHE A 16 -10.45 34.40 10.61
CA PHE A 16 -10.18 33.43 9.52
C PHE A 16 -8.70 33.13 9.36
N ALA A 17 -7.84 34.15 9.44
CA ALA A 17 -6.39 33.97 9.42
C ALA A 17 -5.92 33.13 10.61
N MET A 18 -6.45 33.41 11.81
CA MET A 18 -6.12 32.66 13.02
C MET A 18 -6.56 31.19 12.93
N LEU A 19 -7.78 30.92 12.43
CA LEU A 19 -8.27 29.57 12.18
C LEU A 19 -7.39 28.83 11.16
N PHE A 20 -6.99 29.49 10.07
CA PHE A 20 -6.12 28.90 9.07
C PHE A 20 -4.74 28.54 9.65
N VAL A 21 -4.14 29.45 10.43
CA VAL A 21 -2.85 29.21 11.09
C VAL A 21 -2.95 28.08 12.10
N ILE A 22 -3.96 28.08 12.97
CA ILE A 22 -4.18 27.01 13.97
C ILE A 22 -4.32 25.64 13.28
N ASN A 23 -5.09 25.58 12.19
CA ASN A 23 -5.28 24.35 11.43
C ASN A 23 -3.94 23.86 10.82
N LYS A 24 -3.19 24.75 10.16
CA LYS A 24 -1.89 24.41 9.58
C LYS A 24 -0.86 23.94 10.61
N VAL A 25 -0.77 24.63 11.75
CA VAL A 25 0.12 24.24 12.85
C VAL A 25 -0.30 22.90 13.44
N SER A 26 -1.60 22.64 13.60
CA SER A 26 -2.10 21.36 14.11
C SER A 26 -1.74 20.20 13.16
N ILE A 27 -1.95 20.37 11.84
CA ILE A 27 -1.56 19.37 10.84
C ILE A 27 -0.06 19.08 10.93
N MET A 28 0.77 20.13 10.97
CA MET A 28 2.22 19.98 11.05
C MET A 28 2.65 19.24 12.33
N TYR A 29 2.04 19.58 13.48
CA TYR A 29 2.32 18.91 14.74
C TYR A 29 2.00 17.41 14.69
N TYR A 30 0.82 17.02 14.19
CA TYR A 30 0.47 15.61 14.06
C TYR A 30 1.40 14.90 13.08
N LYS A 31 1.69 15.48 11.92
CA LYS A 31 2.62 14.91 10.94
C LYS A 31 3.98 14.60 11.59
N ILE A 32 4.57 15.57 12.29
CA ILE A 32 5.85 15.38 13.00
C ILE A 32 5.77 14.25 14.03
N ARG A 33 4.69 14.22 14.83
CA ARG A 33 4.47 13.18 15.84
C ARG A 33 4.40 11.78 15.20
N TYR A 34 3.76 11.65 14.05
CA TYR A 34 3.65 10.37 13.36
C TYR A 34 4.95 10.00 12.63
N ASP A 35 5.63 10.93 11.96
CA ASP A 35 6.91 10.67 11.27
C ASP A 35 8.03 10.20 12.23
N THR A 36 7.99 10.63 13.49
CA THR A 36 8.95 10.15 14.50
C THR A 36 8.67 8.72 14.98
N THR A 37 7.42 8.27 14.87
CA THR A 37 6.97 6.97 15.41
C THR A 37 6.87 5.89 14.34
N TYR A 38 6.51 6.27 13.12
CA TYR A 38 6.24 5.36 12.00
C TYR A 38 7.39 5.41 11.01
N LYS A 39 7.67 4.28 10.37
CA LYS A 39 8.72 4.16 9.34
C LYS A 39 8.11 3.93 7.97
N ASN A 40 8.77 4.44 6.95
CA ASN A 40 8.41 4.09 5.57
C ASN A 40 8.63 2.58 5.42
N TYR A 41 7.63 1.86 4.92
CA TYR A 41 7.72 0.42 4.74
C TYR A 41 8.90 0.02 3.81
N GLN A 42 9.35 0.93 2.93
CA GLN A 42 10.55 0.75 2.08
C GLN A 42 11.87 0.80 2.87
N GLU A 43 11.91 1.54 3.99
CA GLU A 43 13.06 1.57 4.91
C GLU A 43 13.13 0.31 5.79
N GLY A 44 12.14 -0.58 5.66
CA GLY A 44 11.94 -1.74 6.52
C GLY A 44 11.14 -1.39 7.77
N ILE A 45 10.67 -2.42 8.47
CA ILE A 45 9.93 -2.23 9.73
C ILE A 45 10.88 -2.30 10.91
N VAL A 46 10.86 -1.26 11.74
CA VAL A 46 11.46 -1.31 13.09
C VAL A 46 10.46 -2.00 14.02
N ALA A 47 10.39 -3.32 13.92
CA ALA A 47 9.60 -4.19 14.77
C ALA A 47 10.52 -5.13 15.57
N LYS A 48 10.06 -5.56 16.74
CA LYS A 48 10.90 -6.36 17.65
C LYS A 48 11.06 -7.79 17.12
N ASN A 49 9.98 -8.34 16.58
CA ASN A 49 9.87 -9.74 16.18
C ASN A 49 9.70 -9.91 14.67
N TYR A 50 9.31 -8.87 13.92
CA TYR A 50 9.21 -8.95 12.46
C TYR A 50 10.22 -8.08 11.71
N VAL A 51 10.41 -8.42 10.45
CA VAL A 51 11.22 -7.71 9.46
C VAL A 51 10.52 -7.77 8.11
N VAL A 52 10.74 -6.73 7.31
CA VAL A 52 10.18 -6.62 5.96
C VAL A 52 11.29 -6.49 4.93
N PHE A 53 11.20 -7.33 3.92
CA PHE A 53 12.18 -7.41 2.84
C PHE A 53 11.52 -7.19 1.49
N PRO A 54 12.07 -6.32 0.63
CA PRO A 54 11.60 -6.21 -0.74
C PRO A 54 11.90 -7.49 -1.52
N VAL A 55 10.90 -8.01 -2.23
CA VAL A 55 11.06 -9.14 -3.16
C VAL A 55 11.24 -8.62 -4.57
N SER A 56 10.33 -7.75 -5.02
CA SER A 56 10.36 -7.17 -6.36
C SER A 56 9.66 -5.82 -6.37
N LYS A 57 10.17 -4.89 -7.20
CA LYS A 57 9.61 -3.55 -7.43
C LYS A 57 9.21 -3.34 -8.89
N VAL A 58 9.17 -4.41 -9.68
CA VAL A 58 8.97 -4.37 -11.14
C VAL A 58 7.83 -5.29 -11.59
N ILE A 59 6.87 -5.55 -10.69
CA ILE A 59 5.74 -6.43 -10.99
C ILE A 59 4.68 -5.62 -11.74
N PRO A 60 4.19 -6.07 -12.90
CA PRO A 60 3.09 -5.42 -13.59
C PRO A 60 1.84 -5.31 -12.70
N GLN A 61 1.00 -4.30 -12.96
CA GLN A 61 -0.15 -3.95 -12.13
C GLN A 61 -1.17 -5.11 -12.01
N ASP A 62 -1.30 -5.91 -13.06
CA ASP A 62 -2.40 -6.85 -13.25
C ASP A 62 -2.16 -8.23 -12.60
N LEU A 63 -0.98 -8.47 -12.02
CA LEU A 63 -0.43 -9.84 -11.90
C LEU A 63 -0.09 -10.30 -10.48
N VAL A 64 -0.19 -9.44 -9.47
CA VAL A 64 0.29 -9.78 -8.12
C VAL A 64 -0.69 -10.66 -7.34
N SER A 65 -2.00 -10.44 -7.49
CA SER A 65 -3.00 -11.07 -6.64
C SER A 65 -3.32 -12.52 -6.98
N GLU A 66 -2.89 -13.00 -8.14
CA GLU A 66 -3.25 -14.34 -8.58
C GLU A 66 -2.24 -15.44 -8.24
N ASN A 67 -1.08 -15.09 -7.66
CA ASN A 67 0.10 -15.92 -7.89
C ASN A 67 0.93 -16.26 -6.65
N ILE A 68 0.52 -15.91 -5.43
CA ILE A 68 1.27 -16.32 -4.23
C ILE A 68 0.75 -17.69 -3.77
N ASN A 69 1.58 -18.71 -3.93
CA ASN A 69 1.24 -20.10 -3.60
C ASN A 69 2.03 -20.60 -2.38
N PHE A 70 1.47 -21.55 -1.64
CA PHE A 70 2.13 -22.25 -0.55
C PHE A 70 2.04 -23.77 -0.75
N ASP A 71 3.19 -24.40 -0.90
CA ASP A 71 3.37 -25.85 -0.96
C ASP A 71 3.12 -26.44 0.43
N THR A 72 2.03 -27.19 0.55
CA THR A 72 1.57 -27.77 1.81
C THR A 72 2.37 -28.99 2.28
N ILE A 73 3.21 -29.57 1.40
CA ILE A 73 4.05 -30.72 1.72
C ILE A 73 5.44 -30.26 2.16
N ASN A 74 6.09 -29.42 1.36
CA ASN A 74 7.46 -28.97 1.64
C ASN A 74 7.51 -27.67 2.45
N TYR A 75 6.36 -27.04 2.71
CA TYR A 75 6.24 -25.77 3.43
C TYR A 75 7.07 -24.66 2.79
N LYS A 76 6.88 -24.47 1.49
CA LYS A 76 7.55 -23.45 0.69
C LYS A 76 6.54 -22.49 0.10
N PHE A 77 6.90 -21.23 -0.02
CA PHE A 77 6.13 -20.25 -0.76
C PHE A 77 6.67 -20.19 -2.19
N ILE A 78 5.78 -20.34 -3.16
CA ILE A 78 6.12 -20.32 -4.59
C ILE A 78 5.40 -19.13 -5.21
N LEU A 79 6.18 -18.18 -5.70
CA LEU A 79 5.71 -16.91 -6.24
C LEU A 79 6.12 -16.79 -7.71
N PRO A 80 5.32 -17.32 -8.65
CA PRO A 80 5.41 -16.95 -10.05
C PRO A 80 5.04 -15.47 -10.22
N LEU A 81 6.00 -14.67 -10.65
CA LEU A 81 5.84 -13.25 -10.94
C LEU A 81 6.23 -12.99 -12.38
N LYS A 82 5.52 -12.05 -13.03
CA LYS A 82 6.00 -11.46 -14.27
C LYS A 82 6.77 -10.20 -13.93
N HIS A 83 7.92 -10.02 -14.56
CA HIS A 83 8.72 -8.82 -14.43
C HIS A 83 8.70 -8.08 -15.76
N GLN A 84 8.46 -6.78 -15.73
CA GLN A 84 8.52 -5.93 -16.91
C GLN A 84 9.78 -5.07 -16.88
N TYR A 85 10.57 -5.14 -17.94
CA TYR A 85 11.76 -4.32 -18.15
C TYR A 85 11.65 -3.58 -19.47
N TYR A 86 12.32 -2.43 -19.58
CA TYR A 86 12.46 -1.72 -20.84
C TYR A 86 13.85 -1.99 -21.41
N ASP A 87 13.92 -2.57 -22.60
CA ASP A 87 15.17 -2.79 -23.32
C ASP A 87 15.43 -1.57 -24.22
N GLU A 88 16.34 -0.70 -23.77
CA GLU A 88 16.71 0.52 -24.50
C GLU A 88 17.33 0.23 -25.87
N GLN A 89 17.98 -0.93 -26.05
CA GLN A 89 18.64 -1.28 -27.31
C GLN A 89 17.63 -1.69 -28.39
N LYS A 90 16.54 -2.33 -27.97
CA LYS A 90 15.43 -2.74 -28.86
C LYS A 90 14.31 -1.71 -28.93
N GLY A 91 14.26 -0.78 -27.97
CA GLY A 91 13.17 0.19 -27.85
C GLY A 91 11.84 -0.44 -27.40
N GLU A 92 11.88 -1.63 -26.81
CA GLU A 92 10.70 -2.45 -26.51
C GLU A 92 10.64 -2.88 -25.04
N ALA A 93 9.42 -3.11 -24.53
CA ALA A 93 9.21 -3.68 -23.22
C ALA A 93 9.30 -5.21 -23.28
N ILE A 94 10.16 -5.80 -22.45
CA ILE A 94 10.32 -7.25 -22.32
C ILE A 94 9.63 -7.70 -21.04
N ILE A 95 8.82 -8.75 -21.16
CA ILE A 95 8.19 -9.43 -20.02
C ILE A 95 8.96 -10.73 -19.78
N SER A 96 9.43 -10.92 -18.55
CA SER A 96 10.15 -12.12 -18.12
C SER A 96 9.36 -12.82 -17.02
N ASN A 97 9.25 -14.15 -17.08
CA ASN A 97 8.60 -14.94 -16.03
C ASN A 97 9.65 -15.31 -14.98
N CYS A 98 9.46 -14.86 -13.75
CA CYS A 98 10.34 -15.11 -12.61
C CYS A 98 9.59 -15.90 -11.54
N THR A 99 10.11 -17.05 -11.13
CA THR A 99 9.57 -17.80 -9.99
C THR A 99 10.50 -17.69 -8.81
N TYR A 100 9.97 -17.15 -7.71
CA TYR A 100 10.68 -17.04 -6.44
C TYR A 100 10.18 -18.13 -5.50
N VAL A 101 11.11 -18.87 -4.90
CA VAL A 101 10.79 -19.89 -3.90
C VAL A 101 11.37 -19.47 -2.56
N PHE A 102 10.51 -19.30 -1.57
CA PHE A 102 10.91 -19.04 -0.19
C PHE A 102 10.63 -20.25 0.69
N ASP A 103 11.46 -20.50 1.69
CA ASP A 103 11.16 -21.50 2.70
C ASP A 103 10.10 -21.02 3.69
N LYS A 104 9.71 -21.90 4.63
CA LYS A 104 8.76 -21.59 5.71
C LYS A 104 9.16 -20.41 6.61
N SER A 105 10.43 -20.00 6.60
CA SER A 105 10.94 -18.85 7.35
C SER A 105 10.92 -17.57 6.51
N GLY A 106 10.50 -17.62 5.25
CA GLY A 106 10.50 -16.48 4.35
C GLY A 106 11.90 -16.11 3.87
N VAL A 107 12.85 -17.05 3.87
CA VAL A 107 14.17 -16.88 3.24
C VAL A 107 14.09 -17.34 1.79
N LEU A 108 14.64 -16.54 0.86
CA LEU A 108 14.70 -16.89 -0.55
C LEU A 108 15.64 -18.09 -0.74
N VAL A 109 15.11 -19.19 -1.26
CA VAL A 109 15.85 -20.42 -1.54
C VAL A 109 16.30 -20.46 -3.00
N SER A 110 15.42 -20.08 -3.93
CA SER A 110 15.75 -20.04 -5.35
C SER A 110 14.96 -18.97 -6.09
N LYS A 111 15.56 -18.51 -7.20
CA LYS A 111 14.93 -17.66 -8.19
C LYS A 111 15.22 -18.25 -9.56
N THR A 112 14.17 -18.55 -10.32
CA THR A 112 14.28 -19.05 -11.70
C THR A 112 13.67 -18.03 -12.64
N GLU A 113 14.34 -17.73 -13.75
CA GLU A 113 13.86 -16.80 -14.77
C GLU A 113 13.75 -17.55 -16.10
N SER A 114 12.58 -17.46 -16.75
CA SER A 114 12.25 -18.19 -17.97
C SER A 114 11.50 -17.29 -18.95
N ALA A 115 11.77 -17.46 -20.23
CA ALA A 115 11.01 -16.83 -21.31
C ALA A 115 9.66 -17.55 -21.58
N GLU A 116 9.50 -18.81 -21.14
CA GLU A 116 8.33 -19.64 -21.41
C GLU A 116 7.58 -20.03 -20.13
N GLU A 117 6.24 -19.95 -20.14
CA GLU A 117 5.36 -20.32 -19.01
C GLU A 117 5.30 -21.84 -18.76
N LYS A 118 5.72 -22.68 -19.71
CA LYS A 118 5.28 -24.08 -19.80
C LYS A 118 6.01 -25.08 -18.89
N GLU A 119 7.12 -24.73 -18.23
CA GLU A 119 7.84 -25.69 -17.37
C GLU A 119 7.40 -25.69 -15.90
N GLN A 120 6.52 -24.77 -15.47
CA GLN A 120 6.28 -24.54 -14.03
C GLN A 120 5.03 -25.24 -13.47
N GLN A 121 4.14 -25.76 -14.32
CA GLN A 121 2.85 -26.31 -13.88
C GLN A 121 2.94 -27.55 -12.98
N LYS A 122 4.03 -28.33 -13.03
CA LYS A 122 4.20 -29.52 -12.17
C LYS A 122 4.50 -29.19 -10.71
N GLU A 123 4.98 -27.98 -10.39
CA GLU A 123 5.33 -27.60 -9.01
C GLU A 123 4.11 -27.19 -8.16
N PHE A 124 2.92 -27.04 -8.77
CA PHE A 124 1.73 -26.51 -8.08
C PHE A 124 0.72 -27.57 -7.61
N GLU A 125 0.96 -28.86 -7.85
CA GLU A 125 -0.03 -29.93 -7.57
C GLU A 125 -0.44 -30.02 -6.09
N HIS A 126 0.43 -29.60 -5.17
CA HIS A 126 0.18 -29.58 -3.72
C HIS A 126 0.17 -28.18 -3.11
N CYS A 127 0.02 -27.17 -3.96
CA CYS A 127 0.00 -25.78 -3.54
C CYS A 127 -1.42 -25.31 -3.23
N ILE A 128 -1.56 -24.55 -2.15
CA ILE A 128 -2.71 -23.69 -1.93
C ILE A 128 -2.38 -22.27 -2.38
N LYS A 129 -3.36 -21.59 -2.99
CA LYS A 129 -3.24 -20.18 -3.34
C LYS A 129 -3.58 -19.32 -2.12
N LEU A 130 -2.73 -18.36 -1.78
CA LEU A 130 -2.99 -17.43 -0.69
C LEU A 130 -4.03 -16.40 -1.12
N GLU A 131 -5.00 -16.14 -0.25
CA GLU A 131 -6.04 -15.15 -0.52
C GLU A 131 -5.52 -13.73 -0.26
N GLU A 132 -5.85 -12.83 -1.19
CA GLU A 132 -5.59 -11.41 -1.05
C GLU A 132 -6.50 -10.81 0.02
N ASN A 133 -5.90 -10.21 1.06
CA ASN A 133 -6.63 -9.41 2.03
C ASN A 133 -6.36 -7.92 1.80
N LEU A 134 -7.34 -7.22 1.21
CA LEU A 134 -7.29 -5.77 1.03
C LEU A 134 -7.31 -5.09 2.40
N LEU A 135 -6.33 -4.22 2.68
CA LEU A 135 -6.16 -3.66 4.01
C LEU A 135 -7.27 -2.66 4.41
N TYR A 136 -7.98 -2.06 3.45
CA TYR A 136 -9.07 -1.12 3.76
C TYR A 136 -10.37 -1.85 4.18
N ASP A 137 -10.59 -3.09 3.72
CA ASP A 137 -11.77 -3.92 4.03
C ASP A 137 -11.56 -4.79 5.28
N ASN A 138 -10.33 -4.91 5.77
CA ASN A 138 -9.98 -5.90 6.78
C ASN A 138 -9.74 -5.29 8.17
N LYS A 139 -10.02 -6.08 9.21
CA LYS A 139 -9.72 -5.77 10.62
C LYS A 139 -8.21 -5.75 10.94
N MET A 140 -7.38 -6.13 9.98
CA MET A 140 -5.92 -6.23 10.12
C MET A 140 -5.21 -4.88 10.12
N ALA A 141 -5.76 -3.86 9.46
CA ALA A 141 -5.17 -2.53 9.43
C ALA A 141 -6.10 -1.48 10.04
N ASP A 142 -5.51 -0.58 10.82
CA ASP A 142 -6.17 0.62 11.31
C ASP A 142 -5.36 1.84 10.87
N VAL A 143 -5.99 2.76 10.13
CA VAL A 143 -5.37 4.04 9.76
C VAL A 143 -5.50 4.99 10.95
N LEU A 144 -4.37 5.31 11.60
CA LEU A 144 -4.37 6.20 12.76
C LEU A 144 -4.36 7.67 12.37
N TYR A 145 -3.71 8.00 11.26
CA TYR A 145 -3.60 9.35 10.76
C TYR A 145 -3.38 9.38 9.25
N PHE A 146 -3.90 10.41 8.61
CA PHE A 146 -3.70 10.69 7.19
C PHE A 146 -3.26 12.15 7.02
N SER A 147 -2.03 12.33 6.53
CA SER A 147 -1.47 13.63 6.19
C SER A 147 -1.90 14.00 4.78
N LYS A 148 -2.82 14.98 4.66
CA LYS A 148 -3.23 15.58 3.38
C LYS A 148 -2.07 16.36 2.77
N GLU A 149 -1.67 16.03 1.55
CA GLU A 149 -0.53 16.68 0.88
C GLU A 149 -0.97 17.38 -0.40
N ARG A 150 -1.58 16.63 -1.33
CA ARG A 150 -2.02 17.15 -2.62
C ARG A 150 -3.52 16.95 -2.78
N TYR A 151 -4.18 18.00 -3.26
CA TYR A 151 -5.55 17.90 -3.69
C TYR A 151 -5.59 17.46 -5.15
N CYS A 152 -6.28 16.36 -5.43
CA CYS A 152 -6.39 15.76 -6.76
C CYS A 152 -7.80 16.02 -7.31
N TYR A 153 -7.87 16.91 -8.30
CA TYR A 153 -9.11 17.32 -8.96
C TYR A 153 -9.28 16.63 -10.31
N SER A 154 -10.45 16.02 -10.53
CA SER A 154 -10.92 15.65 -11.86
C SER A 154 -11.79 16.79 -12.42
N TRP A 155 -11.49 17.24 -13.63
CA TRP A 155 -12.32 18.21 -14.35
C TRP A 155 -13.69 17.66 -14.78
N ASN A 156 -13.89 16.35 -14.67
CA ASN A 156 -15.18 15.72 -14.93
C ASN A 156 -15.97 15.56 -13.62
N PRO A 157 -16.94 16.46 -13.33
CA PRO A 157 -17.73 16.42 -12.10
C PRO A 157 -18.71 15.24 -12.03
N PHE A 158 -18.86 14.45 -13.11
CA PHE A 158 -19.70 13.26 -13.15
C PHE A 158 -18.92 11.95 -12.99
N ARG A 159 -17.58 12.01 -12.88
CA ARG A 159 -16.75 10.81 -12.64
C ARG A 159 -17.17 10.19 -11.29
N GLY A 160 -17.39 8.88 -11.25
CA GLY A 160 -17.83 8.16 -10.04
C GLY A 160 -19.35 8.06 -9.79
N TYR A 161 -20.19 8.85 -10.48
CA TYR A 161 -21.66 8.74 -10.41
C TYR A 161 -22.23 8.05 -11.65
N GLY A 162 -21.93 6.77 -11.85
CA GLY A 162 -22.50 5.99 -12.97
C GLY A 162 -22.11 6.51 -14.37
N SER A 163 -20.99 7.22 -14.48
CA SER A 163 -20.51 7.76 -15.75
C SER A 163 -20.13 6.65 -16.75
N PRO A 164 -20.56 6.73 -18.02
CA PRO A 164 -20.19 5.77 -19.06
C PRO A 164 -18.72 5.85 -19.46
N THR A 165 -17.98 6.90 -19.05
CA THR A 165 -16.54 7.06 -19.33
C THR A 165 -15.64 6.59 -18.19
N GLY A 166 -16.20 5.89 -17.20
CA GLY A 166 -15.43 5.10 -16.24
C GLY A 166 -15.78 5.39 -14.79
N THR A 167 -15.75 4.31 -13.99
CA THR A 167 -15.55 4.38 -12.55
C THR A 167 -14.24 5.13 -12.26
N GLY A 168 -14.24 6.09 -11.34
CA GLY A 168 -13.01 6.83 -11.06
C GLY A 168 -13.18 7.99 -10.09
N ARG A 169 -12.07 8.35 -9.46
CA ARG A 169 -11.95 9.37 -8.42
C ARG A 169 -12.19 10.76 -9.02
N ASN A 170 -13.23 11.45 -8.56
CA ASN A 170 -13.56 12.80 -9.02
C ASN A 170 -12.87 13.87 -8.16
N MET A 171 -12.80 13.63 -6.86
CA MET A 171 -12.28 14.57 -5.87
C MET A 171 -11.63 13.78 -4.74
N THR A 172 -10.30 13.80 -4.66
CA THR A 172 -9.54 13.05 -3.63
C THR A 172 -8.41 13.87 -3.06
N TRP A 173 -8.06 13.58 -1.81
CA TRP A 173 -6.78 13.96 -1.24
C TRP A 173 -5.78 12.84 -1.47
N GLU A 174 -4.62 13.17 -1.99
CA GLU A 174 -3.45 12.31 -1.98
C GLU A 174 -2.55 12.71 -0.81
N GLY A 175 -1.96 11.72 -0.17
CA GLY A 175 -1.02 11.97 0.91
C GLY A 175 -0.50 10.70 1.54
N THR A 176 -0.16 10.82 2.82
CA THR A 176 0.53 9.77 3.57
C THR A 176 -0.37 9.21 4.66
N ALA A 177 -0.59 7.90 4.66
CA ALA A 177 -1.30 7.19 5.72
C ALA A 177 -0.32 6.55 6.72
N TYR A 178 -0.64 6.68 8.00
CA TYR A 178 0.08 6.06 9.10
C TYR A 178 -0.81 4.96 9.66
N ILE A 179 -0.40 3.71 9.46
CA ILE A 179 -1.23 2.54 9.72
C ILE A 179 -0.60 1.62 10.77
N ASP A 180 -1.46 1.04 11.58
CA ASP A 180 -1.15 -0.06 12.48
C ASP A 180 -1.60 -1.36 11.81
N LEU A 181 -0.64 -2.18 11.38
CA LEU A 181 -0.87 -3.49 10.79
C LEU A 181 -0.70 -4.57 11.87
N LYS A 182 -1.80 -5.23 12.23
CA LYS A 182 -1.83 -6.28 13.27
C LYS A 182 -1.23 -7.57 12.73
N MET A 183 -0.09 -7.96 13.28
CA MET A 183 0.49 -9.28 13.08
C MET A 183 0.16 -10.20 14.26
N LYS A 184 0.56 -11.46 14.16
CA LYS A 184 0.25 -12.48 15.17
C LYS A 184 0.76 -12.13 16.56
N THR A 185 1.97 -11.56 16.67
CA THR A 185 2.62 -11.29 17.97
C THR A 185 2.82 -9.82 18.30
N GLU A 186 2.69 -8.91 17.33
CA GLU A 186 2.82 -7.46 17.55
C GLU A 186 2.08 -6.63 16.49
N ILE A 187 2.01 -5.33 16.71
CA ILE A 187 1.47 -4.36 15.75
C ILE A 187 2.64 -3.69 15.04
N LEU A 188 2.64 -3.78 13.71
CA LEU A 188 3.61 -3.13 12.86
C LEU A 188 3.14 -1.72 12.50
N LYS A 189 4.01 -0.74 12.72
CA LYS A 189 3.73 0.66 12.44
C LYS A 189 4.32 1.05 11.10
N LEU A 190 3.45 1.31 10.12
CA LEU A 190 3.83 1.57 8.74
C LEU A 190 3.37 2.95 8.27
N LYS A 191 4.24 3.60 7.51
CA LYS A 191 3.92 4.82 6.76
C LYS A 191 3.77 4.46 5.29
N ILE A 192 2.56 4.58 4.74
CA ILE A 192 2.23 4.33 3.33
C ILE A 192 2.03 5.67 2.62
N GLU A 193 2.83 5.92 1.60
CA GLU A 193 2.73 7.11 0.75
C GLU A 193 1.79 6.86 -0.45
N GLU A 194 1.36 7.93 -1.12
CA GLU A 194 0.45 7.88 -2.28
C GLU A 194 -0.92 7.22 -1.98
N VAL A 195 -1.42 7.43 -0.76
CA VAL A 195 -2.77 7.02 -0.36
C VAL A 195 -3.78 8.06 -0.79
N PHE A 196 -4.91 7.61 -1.32
CA PHE A 196 -6.01 8.48 -1.71
C PHE A 196 -7.14 8.41 -0.69
N ALA A 197 -7.70 9.56 -0.33
CA ALA A 197 -8.82 9.65 0.60
C ALA A 197 -9.97 10.47 -0.01
N GLN A 198 -11.17 9.90 0.06
CA GLN A 198 -12.42 10.46 -0.47
C GLN A 198 -13.26 11.10 0.66
N ASN A 199 -12.69 12.02 1.44
CA ASN A 199 -13.47 12.81 2.39
C ASN A 199 -13.01 14.28 2.41
N PHE A 200 -13.96 15.16 2.10
CA PHE A 200 -13.75 16.60 1.94
C PHE A 200 -13.97 17.38 3.23
N PHE A 201 -14.99 16.98 4.00
CA PHE A 201 -15.60 17.82 5.03
C PHE A 201 -15.29 17.33 6.44
N SER A 202 -14.75 16.12 6.58
CA SER A 202 -14.38 15.53 7.85
C SER A 202 -12.88 15.31 7.94
N ASN A 203 -12.32 15.58 9.12
CA ASN A 203 -10.97 15.11 9.50
C ASN A 203 -11.05 13.73 10.20
N THR A 204 -12.26 13.22 10.40
CA THR A 204 -12.56 11.87 10.85
C THR A 204 -12.87 11.03 9.62
N TYR A 205 -11.95 10.16 9.27
CA TYR A 205 -12.10 9.28 8.13
C TYR A 205 -12.56 7.91 8.62
N GLY A 206 -13.63 7.38 8.04
CA GLY A 206 -14.00 5.98 8.20
C GLY A 206 -13.03 5.06 7.46
N LYS A 207 -13.07 3.76 7.76
CA LYS A 207 -12.26 2.75 7.05
C LYS A 207 -12.47 2.78 5.52
N TRP A 208 -13.69 3.11 5.10
CA TRP A 208 -14.13 3.21 3.72
C TRP A 208 -13.74 4.52 3.02
N ASP A 209 -13.19 5.50 3.75
CA ASP A 209 -12.82 6.80 3.17
C ASP A 209 -11.42 6.79 2.56
N TYR A 210 -10.71 5.66 2.66
CA TYR A 210 -9.33 5.50 2.20
C TYR A 210 -9.20 4.41 1.15
N GLU A 211 -8.38 4.70 0.14
CA GLU A 211 -7.86 3.73 -0.81
C GLU A 211 -6.36 3.60 -0.55
N LEU A 212 -6.00 2.67 0.35
CA LEU A 212 -4.60 2.41 0.69
C LEU A 212 -3.81 1.82 -0.48
N ASN A 213 -4.49 1.15 -1.43
CA ASN A 213 -3.89 0.42 -2.54
C ASN A 213 -2.81 -0.57 -2.05
N THR A 214 -3.09 -1.25 -0.94
CA THR A 214 -2.17 -2.22 -0.34
C THR A 214 -2.92 -3.45 0.12
N SER A 215 -2.26 -4.59 -0.03
CA SER A 215 -2.82 -5.89 0.33
C SER A 215 -1.83 -6.70 1.14
N VAL A 216 -2.37 -7.59 1.96
CA VAL A 216 -1.58 -8.59 2.69
C VAL A 216 -2.08 -9.99 2.34
N TYR A 217 -1.16 -10.91 2.13
CA TYR A 217 -1.43 -12.32 1.90
C TYR A 217 -0.90 -13.06 3.11
N GLN A 218 -1.80 -13.74 3.81
CA GLN A 218 -1.46 -14.54 4.96
C GLN A 218 -1.72 -16.01 4.66
N LEU A 219 -1.00 -16.88 5.37
CA LEU A 219 -1.34 -18.28 5.38
C LEU A 219 -2.73 -18.50 5.99
N PRO A 220 -3.50 -19.49 5.52
CA PRO A 220 -4.68 -19.96 6.22
C PRO A 220 -4.34 -20.37 7.66
N VAL A 221 -5.30 -20.22 8.57
CA VAL A 221 -5.13 -20.43 10.01
C VAL A 221 -4.50 -21.78 10.35
N GLU A 222 -4.82 -22.82 9.58
CA GLU A 222 -4.26 -24.17 9.73
C GLU A 222 -2.73 -24.22 9.51
N PHE A 223 -2.18 -23.40 8.61
CA PHE A 223 -0.75 -23.35 8.28
C PHE A 223 0.01 -22.24 9.03
N GLN A 224 -0.67 -21.29 9.67
CA GLN A 224 -0.05 -20.23 10.49
C GLN A 224 0.71 -20.73 11.73
N LYS A 225 0.56 -22.02 12.09
CA LYS A 225 1.39 -22.67 13.12
C LYS A 225 2.74 -23.15 12.57
N ILE A 226 2.83 -23.35 11.26
CA ILE A 226 4.01 -23.90 10.57
C ILE A 226 4.96 -22.78 10.12
N ALA A 227 4.38 -21.68 9.63
CA ALA A 227 5.12 -20.51 9.17
C ALA A 227 4.43 -19.23 9.63
N ASP A 228 5.22 -18.25 10.07
CA ASP A 228 4.78 -16.90 10.42
C ASP A 228 5.35 -15.90 9.41
N VAL A 229 4.83 -16.03 8.19
CA VAL A 229 5.22 -15.25 7.02
C VAL A 229 3.95 -14.70 6.37
N ALA A 230 4.00 -13.43 5.99
CA ALA A 230 2.98 -12.78 5.20
C ALA A 230 3.64 -12.04 4.02
N PHE A 231 2.89 -11.80 2.97
CA PHE A 231 3.35 -11.00 1.85
C PHE A 231 2.57 -9.70 1.82
N PHE A 232 3.29 -8.59 1.70
CA PHE A 232 2.71 -7.26 1.61
C PHE A 232 2.91 -6.73 0.20
N VAL A 233 1.81 -6.32 -0.43
CA VAL A 233 1.80 -5.82 -1.79
C VAL A 233 1.34 -4.37 -1.77
N ARG A 234 2.12 -3.50 -2.42
CA ARG A 234 1.70 -2.14 -2.75
C ARG A 234 1.32 -2.07 -4.22
N HIS A 235 0.05 -1.78 -4.45
CA HIS A 235 -0.53 -1.53 -5.75
C HIS A 235 -0.32 -0.07 -6.11
N LYS A 236 0.57 0.22 -7.06
CA LYS A 236 0.80 1.61 -7.47
C LYS A 236 -0.27 2.02 -8.47
N SER A 237 -0.78 3.25 -8.34
CA SER A 237 -1.69 3.81 -9.35
C SER A 237 -1.00 3.98 -10.71
N TYR A 238 0.31 4.24 -10.70
CA TYR A 238 1.14 4.36 -11.90
C TYR A 238 2.47 3.62 -11.71
N GLY A 239 2.85 2.84 -12.70
CA GLY A 239 4.08 2.03 -12.66
C GLY A 239 3.90 0.69 -11.95
N PRO A 240 5.00 -0.07 -11.79
CA PRO A 240 4.94 -1.43 -11.28
C PRO A 240 4.57 -1.50 -9.80
N ASN A 241 3.86 -2.56 -9.44
CA ASN A 241 3.58 -2.94 -8.07
C ASN A 241 4.86 -3.36 -7.35
N GLU A 242 4.82 -3.22 -6.03
CA GLU A 242 5.91 -3.62 -5.14
C GLU A 242 5.44 -4.76 -4.25
N LEU A 243 6.25 -5.81 -4.13
CA LEU A 243 6.03 -6.96 -3.27
C LEU A 243 7.10 -7.03 -2.20
N TYR A 244 6.66 -7.28 -0.98
CA TYR A 244 7.50 -7.43 0.20
C TYR A 244 7.12 -8.71 0.95
N VAL A 245 8.10 -9.32 1.60
CA VAL A 245 7.89 -10.40 2.58
C VAL A 245 7.96 -9.80 3.97
N ILE A 246 6.93 -10.04 4.78
CA ILE A 246 6.94 -9.83 6.22
C ILE A 246 7.20 -11.19 6.88
N LYS A 247 8.28 -11.31 7.65
CA LYS A 247 8.62 -12.56 8.35
C LYS A 247 9.07 -12.30 9.77
N ALA A 248 8.94 -13.31 10.62
CA ALA A 248 9.57 -13.32 11.93
C ALA A 248 11.11 -13.24 11.81
N ARG A 249 11.75 -12.59 12.79
CA ARG A 249 13.21 -12.51 12.93
C ARG A 249 13.82 -13.83 13.38
#